data_AF-A0A1G2LPQ3-F1
#
_entry.id   AF-A0A1G2LPQ3-F1
#
_cell.length_a   1.000
_cell.length_b   1.000
_cell.length_c   1.000
_cell.angle_alpha   90.00
_cell.angle_beta   90.00
_cell.angle_gamma   90.00
#
_symmetry.space_group_name_H-M   'P 1'
#
loop_
_entity.id
_entity.type
_entity.pdbx_description
1 polymer ?
#
loop_
_entity_poly.entity_id
_entity_poly.type
_entity_poly.pdbx_seq_one_letter_code
_entity_poly.pdbx_strand_id
1 'polypeptide(L)'
;MFFGLFIIPIVIVGLIIFFIWQRVRTRPSQYENRHLQLALSKEDAVSQLFLLLSVLFLGVTLLGFNKDFGSPLSWRAILFITSAIGLISAYYFKTVYVLIFSLVGVTVWWSAQAAEWASGKDIKISAVFAGGAFIALLFYVLGHLHEKETRYRRFALVYLVLGIISVTGLLFFLSTKPGILALEKATEGNLFFGSWQIAFSLFLFAVIFIGILTYAASKKLISVFEILAAALLAALFGVIAFLPEQDLFAKLNIINGMDMNGGFVGFSEPLSGSGVLWAVIFNVIVFFELLGLIFSGYSRRETWLINLGALFLFILIIVKYFDWFFTFLDKSIFFIGAGILLFAVGWFMERGRRYMISNIESGAQKPL
;
A
#
# COMPACT_ATOMS: atom_id res chain seq x y z
N MET A 1 -2.41 -23.25 13.00
CA MET A 1 -3.27 -22.11 12.64
C MET A 1 -2.54 -21.02 11.82
N PHE A 2 -1.52 -21.37 11.01
CA PHE A 2 -0.67 -20.39 10.29
C PHE A 2 -0.68 -20.52 8.75
N PHE A 3 -1.44 -21.47 8.19
CA PHE A 3 -1.45 -21.70 6.73
C PHE A 3 -2.37 -20.74 5.93
N GLY A 4 -3.27 -20.00 6.59
CA GLY A 4 -4.18 -19.05 5.93
C GLY A 4 -3.54 -17.71 5.52
N LEU A 5 -2.40 -17.33 6.10
CA LEU A 5 -1.74 -16.04 5.86
C LEU A 5 -0.86 -16.01 4.60
N PHE A 6 -0.54 -17.17 4.02
CA PHE A 6 0.28 -17.26 2.80
C PHE A 6 -0.54 -17.43 1.51
N ILE A 7 -1.79 -17.89 1.60
CA ILE A 7 -2.67 -18.07 0.43
C ILE A 7 -3.14 -16.71 -0.11
N ILE A 8 -3.39 -15.73 0.75
CA ILE A 8 -3.83 -14.38 0.35
C ILE A 8 -2.79 -13.66 -0.51
N PRO A 9 -1.49 -13.58 -0.14
CA PRO A 9 -0.48 -12.98 -1.03
C PRO A 9 -0.29 -13.76 -2.33
N ILE A 10 -0.40 -15.10 -2.33
CA ILE A 10 -0.27 -15.89 -3.56
C ILE A 10 -1.47 -15.70 -4.49
N VAL A 11 -2.69 -15.56 -3.96
CA VAL A 11 -3.90 -15.27 -4.74
C VAL A 11 -3.90 -13.82 -5.23
N ILE A 12 -3.41 -12.87 -4.44
CA ILE A 12 -3.23 -11.47 -4.87
C ILE A 12 -2.16 -11.38 -5.96
N VAL A 13 -1.01 -12.05 -5.80
CA VAL A 13 0.03 -12.12 -6.83
C VAL A 13 -0.48 -12.85 -8.08
N GLY A 14 -1.26 -13.93 -7.91
CA GLY A 14 -1.88 -14.67 -9.00
C GLY A 14 -2.93 -13.86 -9.76
N LEU A 15 -3.75 -13.05 -9.07
CA LEU A 15 -4.71 -12.13 -9.68
C LEU A 15 -4.00 -10.96 -10.36
N ILE A 16 -2.93 -10.42 -9.76
CA ILE A 16 -2.10 -9.40 -10.39
C ILE A 16 -1.46 -9.96 -11.68
N ILE A 17 -0.90 -11.17 -11.65
CA ILE A 17 -0.35 -11.83 -12.83
C ILE A 17 -1.45 -12.13 -13.87
N PHE A 18 -2.63 -12.60 -13.45
CA PHE A 18 -3.76 -12.87 -14.33
C PHE A 18 -4.28 -11.60 -15.01
N PHE A 19 -4.43 -10.49 -14.28
CA PHE A 19 -4.83 -9.20 -14.85
C PHE A 19 -3.74 -8.56 -15.71
N ILE A 20 -2.46 -8.75 -15.39
CA ILE A 20 -1.34 -8.36 -16.26
C ILE A 20 -1.36 -9.19 -17.55
N TRP A 21 -1.62 -10.50 -17.46
CA TRP A 21 -1.65 -11.41 -18.62
C TRP A 21 -2.88 -11.17 -19.52
N GLN A 22 -4.04 -10.89 -18.94
CA GLN A 22 -5.26 -10.59 -19.68
C GLN A 22 -5.17 -9.25 -20.44
N ARG A 23 -4.32 -8.32 -19.96
CA ARG A 23 -4.06 -7.02 -20.60
C ARG A 23 -3.08 -7.07 -21.77
N VAL A 24 -2.33 -8.16 -21.94
CA VAL A 24 -1.44 -8.39 -23.10
C VAL A 24 -2.22 -8.72 -24.38
N ARG A 25 -3.56 -8.91 -24.31
CA ARG A 25 -4.41 -9.26 -25.46
C ARG A 25 -5.23 -8.13 -26.08
N THR A 26 -5.17 -6.91 -25.55
CA THR A 26 -5.81 -5.74 -26.17
C THR A 26 -4.73 -4.79 -26.67
N ARG A 27 -4.62 -4.63 -27.99
CA ARG A 27 -3.69 -3.71 -28.66
C ARG A 27 -4.17 -2.26 -28.49
N PRO A 28 -3.35 -1.38 -27.87
CA PRO A 28 -3.21 -0.02 -28.37
C PRO A 28 -1.74 0.31 -28.71
N SER A 29 -1.59 1.37 -29.49
CA SER A 29 -0.40 1.89 -30.19
C SER A 29 0.98 1.54 -29.59
N GLN A 30 1.86 1.05 -30.49
CA GLN A 30 3.15 0.41 -30.24
C GLN A 30 4.25 1.29 -29.61
N TYR A 31 4.03 2.61 -29.47
CA TYR A 31 5.03 3.56 -28.95
C TYR A 31 4.81 3.96 -27.48
N GLU A 32 3.56 3.96 -27.00
CA GLU A 32 3.26 4.48 -25.66
C GLU A 32 3.54 3.44 -24.56
N ASN A 33 3.49 2.13 -24.82
CA ASN A 33 3.53 1.14 -23.73
C ASN A 33 4.92 0.59 -23.37
N ARG A 34 6.00 0.97 -24.05
CA ARG A 34 7.35 0.41 -23.79
C ARG A 34 7.86 0.67 -22.36
N HIS A 35 7.40 1.74 -21.72
CA HIS A 35 7.80 2.08 -20.36
C HIS A 35 7.01 1.35 -19.27
N LEU A 36 5.86 0.75 -19.62
CA LEU A 36 5.07 -0.09 -18.71
C LEU A 36 5.56 -1.55 -18.68
N GLN A 37 6.48 -1.92 -19.57
CA GLN A 37 7.03 -3.27 -19.65
C GLN A 37 8.10 -3.48 -18.57
N LEU A 38 7.86 -4.43 -17.67
CA LEU A 38 8.81 -4.80 -16.62
C LEU A 38 10.10 -5.44 -17.19
N ALA A 39 10.00 -6.07 -18.37
CA ALA A 39 11.13 -6.60 -19.14
C ALA A 39 10.98 -6.25 -20.62
N LEU A 40 12.10 -5.88 -21.27
CA LEU A 40 12.13 -5.47 -22.68
C LEU A 40 12.08 -6.67 -23.65
N SER A 41 12.55 -7.83 -23.19
CA SER A 41 12.53 -9.09 -23.93
C SER A 41 12.42 -10.27 -22.97
N LYS A 42 12.25 -11.49 -23.51
CA LYS A 42 12.25 -12.71 -22.69
C LYS A 42 13.62 -12.94 -22.05
N GLU A 43 14.68 -12.64 -22.79
CA GLU A 43 16.08 -12.75 -22.35
C GLU A 43 16.36 -11.75 -21.22
N ASP A 44 15.86 -10.51 -21.33
CA ASP A 44 15.94 -9.51 -20.26
C ASP A 44 15.20 -9.99 -19.01
N ALA A 45 13.98 -10.53 -19.14
CA ALA A 45 13.22 -11.08 -18.02
C ALA A 45 13.98 -12.20 -17.29
N VAL A 46 14.58 -13.12 -18.05
CA VAL A 46 15.37 -14.24 -17.52
C VAL A 46 16.64 -13.72 -16.83
N SER A 47 17.34 -12.76 -17.43
CA SER A 47 18.53 -12.13 -16.83
C SER A 47 18.19 -11.42 -15.51
N GLN A 48 17.10 -10.64 -15.48
CA GLN A 48 16.62 -9.99 -14.26
C GLN A 48 16.23 -11.01 -13.18
N LEU A 49 15.62 -12.13 -13.56
CA LEU A 49 15.27 -13.21 -12.64
C LEU A 49 16.50 -13.88 -12.03
N PHE A 50 17.52 -14.20 -12.84
CA PHE A 50 18.77 -14.76 -12.34
C PHE A 50 19.49 -13.80 -11.39
N LEU A 51 19.50 -12.50 -11.70
CA LEU A 51 20.08 -11.50 -10.82
C LEU A 51 19.30 -11.39 -9.50
N LEU A 52 17.96 -11.40 -9.55
CA LEU A 52 17.12 -11.45 -8.35
C LEU A 52 17.42 -12.69 -7.52
N LEU A 53 17.49 -13.87 -8.14
CA LEU A 53 17.79 -15.12 -7.47
C LEU A 53 19.17 -15.09 -6.81
N SER A 54 20.17 -14.50 -7.49
CA SER A 54 21.50 -14.28 -6.92
C SER A 54 21.46 -13.41 -5.66
N VAL A 55 20.72 -12.30 -5.67
CA VAL A 55 20.54 -11.44 -4.49
C VAL A 55 19.82 -12.17 -3.35
N LEU A 56 18.78 -12.96 -3.66
CA LEU A 56 18.06 -13.74 -2.64
C LEU A 56 18.96 -14.84 -2.04
N PHE A 57 19.71 -15.56 -2.87
CA PHE A 57 20.67 -16.56 -2.40
C PHE A 57 21.81 -15.95 -1.60
N LEU A 58 22.27 -14.73 -1.94
CA LEU A 58 23.19 -13.99 -1.09
C LEU A 58 22.60 -13.79 0.31
N GLY A 59 21.34 -13.37 0.43
CA GLY A 59 20.68 -13.21 1.73
C GLY A 59 20.55 -14.52 2.51
N VAL A 60 20.14 -15.60 1.86
CA VAL A 60 20.04 -16.93 2.49
C VAL A 60 21.43 -17.44 2.91
N THR A 61 22.45 -17.23 2.08
CA THR A 61 23.82 -17.63 2.37
C THR A 61 24.38 -16.85 3.55
N LEU A 62 24.15 -15.53 3.60
CA LEU A 62 24.51 -14.70 4.75
C LEU A 62 23.80 -15.16 6.03
N LEU A 63 22.52 -15.56 5.97
CA LEU A 63 21.81 -16.13 7.11
C LEU A 63 22.41 -17.47 7.56
N GLY A 64 22.77 -18.34 6.62
CA GLY A 64 23.44 -19.61 6.90
C GLY A 64 24.80 -19.41 7.57
N PHE A 65 25.69 -18.63 6.95
CA PHE A 65 26.98 -18.28 7.54
C PHE A 65 26.83 -17.62 8.91
N ASN A 66 25.90 -16.66 9.05
CA ASN A 66 25.66 -16.01 10.32
C ASN A 66 25.28 -17.04 11.40
N LYS A 67 24.45 -18.03 11.08
CA LYS A 67 24.12 -19.11 12.03
C LYS A 67 25.34 -19.94 12.40
N ASP A 68 26.16 -20.32 11.42
CA ASP A 68 27.34 -21.17 11.63
C ASP A 68 28.43 -20.47 12.47
N PHE A 69 28.53 -19.14 12.38
CA PHE A 69 29.45 -18.32 13.19
C PHE A 69 28.88 -17.89 14.56
N GLY A 70 27.76 -18.48 15.02
CA GLY A 70 27.18 -18.16 16.32
C GLY A 70 26.32 -16.88 16.34
N SER A 71 25.75 -16.49 15.20
CA SER A 71 24.82 -15.37 15.02
C SER A 71 25.33 -13.98 15.43
N PRO A 72 26.52 -13.55 14.96
CA PRO A 72 27.05 -12.22 15.28
C PRO A 72 26.19 -11.06 14.76
N LEU A 73 25.43 -11.27 13.68
CA LEU A 73 24.52 -10.28 13.10
C LEU A 73 23.07 -10.64 13.39
N SER A 74 22.23 -9.63 13.63
CA SER A 74 20.79 -9.82 13.67
C SER A 74 20.24 -10.14 12.27
N TRP A 75 19.16 -10.92 12.19
CA TRP A 75 18.51 -11.22 10.91
C TRP A 75 18.04 -9.95 10.17
N ARG A 76 17.70 -8.88 10.92
CA ARG A 76 17.36 -7.56 10.37
C ARG A 76 18.57 -6.92 9.68
N ALA A 77 19.76 -7.00 10.26
CA ALA A 77 20.97 -6.47 9.64
C ALA A 77 21.27 -7.19 8.32
N ILE A 78 21.08 -8.51 8.27
CA ILE A 78 21.25 -9.28 7.03
C ILE A 78 20.20 -8.88 5.99
N LEU A 79 18.93 -8.75 6.38
CA LEU A 79 17.87 -8.26 5.50
C LEU A 79 18.21 -6.88 4.92
N PHE A 80 18.74 -5.96 5.73
CA PHE A 80 19.18 -4.65 5.27
C PHE A 80 20.32 -4.75 4.26
N ILE A 81 21.38 -5.49 4.59
CA ILE A 81 22.55 -5.66 3.71
C ILE A 81 22.13 -6.23 2.37
N THR A 82 21.34 -7.31 2.35
CA THR A 82 20.85 -7.92 1.11
C THR A 82 19.98 -6.96 0.31
N SER A 83 19.08 -6.22 0.97
CA SER A 83 18.20 -5.27 0.30
C SER A 83 18.99 -4.08 -0.28
N ALA A 84 19.98 -3.58 0.45
CA ALA A 84 20.85 -2.49 0.02
C ALA A 84 21.74 -2.89 -1.16
N ILE A 85 22.36 -4.07 -1.12
CA ILE A 85 23.13 -4.63 -2.24
C ILE A 85 22.21 -4.79 -3.46
N GLY A 86 21.03 -5.37 -3.28
CA GLY A 86 20.06 -5.51 -4.36
C GLY A 86 19.64 -4.15 -4.95
N LEU A 87 19.44 -3.11 -4.12
CA LEU A 87 19.09 -1.77 -4.60
C LEU A 87 20.22 -1.18 -5.46
N ILE A 88 21.48 -1.29 -5.00
CA ILE A 88 22.66 -0.86 -5.75
C ILE A 88 22.75 -1.61 -7.07
N SER A 89 22.63 -2.94 -7.04
CA SER A 89 22.62 -3.79 -8.24
C SER A 89 21.48 -3.42 -9.19
N ALA A 90 20.30 -3.10 -8.68
CA ALA A 90 19.15 -2.72 -9.49
C ALA A 90 19.43 -1.43 -10.27
N TYR A 91 19.97 -0.40 -9.63
CA TYR A 91 20.32 0.86 -10.31
C TYR A 91 21.50 0.72 -11.26
N TYR A 92 22.49 -0.11 -10.91
CA TYR A 92 23.67 -0.35 -11.74
C TYR A 92 23.31 -1.13 -13.02
N PHE A 93 22.62 -2.26 -12.87
CA PHE A 93 22.23 -3.15 -13.97
C PHE A 93 20.89 -2.78 -14.63
N LYS A 94 20.20 -1.74 -14.13
CA LYS A 94 18.89 -1.27 -14.61
C LYS A 94 17.81 -2.35 -14.57
N THR A 95 17.81 -3.18 -13.53
CA THR A 95 16.90 -4.33 -13.37
C THR A 95 15.70 -3.99 -12.49
N VAL A 96 14.50 -4.24 -13.01
CA VAL A 96 13.23 -3.86 -12.38
C VAL A 96 12.84 -4.85 -11.30
N TYR A 97 13.02 -6.15 -11.53
CA TYR A 97 12.66 -7.18 -10.53
C TYR A 97 13.47 -7.03 -9.24
N VAL A 98 14.78 -6.80 -9.35
CA VAL A 98 15.64 -6.59 -8.18
C VAL A 98 15.21 -5.32 -7.43
N LEU A 99 14.88 -4.24 -8.15
CA LEU A 99 14.39 -3.00 -7.53
C LEU A 99 13.14 -3.25 -6.67
N ILE A 100 12.15 -3.97 -7.20
CA ILE A 100 10.89 -4.26 -6.48
C ILE A 100 11.20 -4.97 -5.16
N PHE A 101 11.95 -6.06 -5.20
CA PHE A 101 12.25 -6.85 -4.01
C PHE A 101 13.14 -6.10 -3.01
N SER A 102 14.08 -5.30 -3.49
CA SER A 102 14.94 -4.46 -2.64
C SER A 102 14.15 -3.36 -1.93
N LEU A 103 13.22 -2.68 -2.60
CA LEU A 103 12.38 -1.65 -1.98
C LEU A 103 11.46 -2.26 -0.92
N VAL A 104 10.84 -3.40 -1.22
CA VAL A 104 10.06 -4.16 -0.23
C VAL A 104 10.95 -4.58 0.95
N GLY A 105 12.13 -5.11 0.68
CA GLY A 105 13.10 -5.54 1.70
C GLY A 105 13.54 -4.41 2.62
N VAL A 106 13.84 -3.22 2.09
CA VAL A 106 14.18 -2.03 2.89
C VAL A 106 12.98 -1.58 3.74
N THR A 107 11.77 -1.61 3.20
CA THR A 107 10.55 -1.23 3.94
C THR A 107 10.26 -2.19 5.09
N VAL A 108 10.38 -3.50 4.84
CA VAL A 108 10.22 -4.55 5.84
C VAL A 108 11.33 -4.46 6.90
N TRP A 109 12.57 -4.23 6.49
CA TRP A 109 13.68 -4.00 7.40
C TRP A 109 13.41 -2.83 8.34
N TRP A 110 13.06 -1.65 7.78
CA TRP A 110 12.80 -0.47 8.60
C TRP A 110 11.67 -0.72 9.58
N SER A 111 10.58 -1.36 9.14
CA SER A 111 9.42 -1.68 10.00
C SER A 111 9.81 -2.63 11.14
N ALA A 112 10.58 -3.68 10.84
CA ALA A 112 11.06 -4.64 11.84
C ALA A 112 12.05 -4.00 12.83
N GLN A 113 12.89 -3.10 12.34
CA GLN A 113 13.87 -2.39 13.17
C GLN A 113 13.20 -1.34 14.05
N ALA A 114 12.21 -0.61 13.53
CA ALA A 114 11.41 0.36 14.29
C ALA A 114 10.58 -0.34 15.38
N ALA A 115 10.02 -1.52 15.10
CA ALA A 115 9.30 -2.30 16.09
C ALA A 115 10.19 -2.72 17.28
N GLU A 116 11.46 -3.09 17.03
CA GLU A 116 12.41 -3.37 18.12
C GLU A 116 12.75 -2.14 18.94
N TRP A 117 12.99 -1.00 18.26
CA TRP A 117 13.25 0.25 18.96
C TRP A 117 12.07 0.71 19.81
N ALA A 118 10.84 0.30 19.44
CA ALA A 118 9.63 0.59 20.20
C ALA A 118 9.44 -0.39 21.37
N SER A 119 9.64 -1.69 21.16
CA SER A 119 9.35 -2.74 22.16
C SER A 119 10.17 -2.59 23.43
N GLY A 120 11.41 -2.10 23.34
CA GLY A 120 12.28 -1.92 24.50
C GLY A 120 11.93 -0.73 25.41
N LYS A 121 10.97 0.12 25.01
CA LYS A 121 10.72 1.43 25.64
C LYS A 121 9.23 1.77 25.83
N ASP A 122 8.36 0.79 25.61
CA ASP A 122 6.90 0.97 25.68
C ASP A 122 6.42 2.16 24.82
N ILE A 123 6.92 2.23 23.58
CA ILE A 123 6.59 3.32 22.65
C ILE A 123 5.40 2.93 21.79
N LYS A 124 4.52 3.90 21.55
CA LYS A 124 3.38 3.81 20.64
C LYS A 124 3.77 3.21 19.29
N ILE A 125 3.12 2.12 18.93
CA ILE A 125 3.27 1.46 17.62
C ILE A 125 2.72 2.36 16.50
N SER A 126 1.86 3.35 16.82
CA SER A 126 1.33 4.31 15.84
C SER A 126 2.43 5.08 15.11
N ALA A 127 3.56 5.32 15.78
CA ALA A 127 4.74 5.94 15.17
C ALA A 127 5.42 5.03 14.13
N VAL A 128 5.43 3.72 14.36
CA VAL A 128 5.93 2.73 13.39
C VAL A 128 5.00 2.68 12.17
N PHE A 129 3.68 2.67 12.40
CA PHE A 129 2.69 2.77 11.32
C PHE A 129 2.87 4.05 10.50
N ALA A 130 3.04 5.19 11.15
CA ALA A 130 3.26 6.47 10.48
C ALA A 130 4.52 6.46 9.61
N GLY A 131 5.63 5.90 10.09
CA GLY A 131 6.85 5.82 9.29
C GLY A 131 6.73 4.89 8.09
N GLY A 132 6.01 3.77 8.22
CA GLY A 132 5.66 2.92 7.08
C GLY A 132 4.83 3.67 6.02
N ALA A 133 3.87 4.49 6.47
CA ALA A 133 3.09 5.33 5.59
C ALA A 133 3.93 6.45 4.92
N PHE A 134 4.87 7.05 5.64
CA PHE A 134 5.81 8.02 5.06
C PHE A 134 6.71 7.38 3.99
N ILE A 135 7.19 6.14 4.21
CA ILE A 135 7.96 5.41 3.18
C ILE A 135 7.11 5.18 1.93
N ALA A 136 5.84 4.78 2.10
CA ALA A 136 4.92 4.59 0.98
C ALA A 136 4.67 5.90 0.20
N LEU A 137 4.45 7.01 0.90
CA LEU A 137 4.31 8.33 0.29
C LEU A 137 5.60 8.81 -0.38
N LEU A 138 6.77 8.52 0.20
CA LEU A 138 8.06 8.78 -0.42
C LEU A 138 8.22 8.02 -1.74
N PHE A 139 7.82 6.75 -1.80
CA PHE A 139 7.81 6.01 -3.05
C PHE A 139 6.91 6.67 -4.10
N TYR A 140 5.71 7.11 -3.72
CA TYR A 140 4.83 7.81 -4.64
C TYR A 140 5.49 9.07 -5.25
N VAL A 141 6.05 9.96 -4.43
CA VAL A 141 6.65 11.20 -4.92
C VAL A 141 7.97 10.94 -5.67
N LEU A 142 8.79 9.98 -5.22
CA LEU A 142 9.98 9.54 -5.94
C LEU A 142 9.64 8.97 -7.30
N GLY A 143 8.51 8.28 -7.44
CA GLY A 143 8.02 7.77 -8.72
C GLY A 143 7.93 8.87 -9.77
N HIS A 144 7.22 9.97 -9.45
CA HIS A 144 7.11 11.14 -10.33
C HIS A 144 8.45 11.80 -10.64
N LEU A 145 9.40 11.79 -9.70
CA LEU A 145 10.75 12.31 -9.96
C LEU A 145 11.49 11.46 -11.00
N HIS A 146 11.34 10.14 -10.95
CA HIS A 146 11.96 9.22 -11.91
C HIS A 146 11.31 9.26 -13.30
N GLU A 147 10.06 9.74 -13.44
CA GLU A 147 9.41 9.92 -14.76
C GLU A 147 10.14 10.94 -15.63
N LYS A 148 10.74 11.96 -15.01
CA LYS A 148 11.43 13.04 -15.70
C LYS A 148 12.67 12.57 -16.46
N GLU A 149 13.42 11.63 -15.88
CA GLU A 149 14.69 11.17 -16.44
C GLU A 149 14.46 9.95 -17.33
N THR A 150 14.70 10.09 -18.63
CA THR A 150 14.46 9.01 -19.61
C THR A 150 15.16 7.70 -19.25
N ARG A 151 16.35 7.79 -18.62
CA ARG A 151 17.13 6.64 -18.14
C ARG A 151 16.40 5.82 -17.07
N TYR A 152 15.59 6.44 -16.22
CA TYR A 152 14.95 5.80 -15.07
C TYR A 152 13.44 5.69 -15.15
N ARG A 153 12.85 6.01 -16.30
CA ARG A 153 11.40 5.96 -16.50
C ARG A 153 10.75 4.61 -16.14
N ARG A 154 11.46 3.49 -16.32
CA ARG A 154 10.98 2.14 -15.91
C ARG A 154 10.91 1.97 -14.38
N PHE A 155 11.76 2.68 -13.64
CA PHE A 155 11.75 2.65 -12.18
C PHE A 155 10.62 3.50 -11.61
N ALA A 156 10.23 4.57 -12.31
CA ALA A 156 9.10 5.40 -11.92
C ALA A 156 7.84 4.58 -11.62
N LEU A 157 7.50 3.66 -12.53
CA LEU A 157 6.34 2.77 -12.35
C LEU A 157 6.46 1.93 -11.08
N VAL A 158 7.63 1.37 -10.78
CA VAL A 158 7.84 0.56 -9.57
C VAL A 158 7.55 1.38 -8.32
N TYR A 159 8.13 2.58 -8.24
CA TYR A 159 7.94 3.48 -7.11
C TYR A 159 6.50 3.95 -6.98
N LEU A 160 5.85 4.33 -8.09
CA LEU A 160 4.43 4.73 -8.09
C LEU A 160 3.53 3.58 -7.64
N VAL A 161 3.68 2.40 -8.22
CA VAL A 161 2.85 1.23 -7.89
C VAL A 161 3.05 0.82 -6.45
N LEU A 162 4.29 0.70 -5.97
CA LEU A 162 4.55 0.35 -4.56
C LEU A 162 4.01 1.41 -3.60
N GLY A 163 4.16 2.69 -3.94
CA GLY A 163 3.63 3.79 -3.15
C GLY A 163 2.10 3.76 -3.07
N ILE A 164 1.43 3.70 -4.22
CA ILE A 164 -0.04 3.64 -4.32
C ILE A 164 -0.57 2.41 -3.57
N ILE A 165 -0.10 1.20 -3.91
CA ILE A 165 -0.59 -0.04 -3.28
C ILE A 165 -0.42 0.01 -1.76
N SER A 166 0.71 0.52 -1.26
CA SER A 166 0.98 0.59 0.17
C SER A 166 0.11 1.63 0.88
N VAL A 167 -0.05 2.83 0.31
CA VAL A 167 -0.92 3.88 0.87
C VAL A 167 -2.38 3.44 0.84
N THR A 168 -2.88 2.97 -0.30
CA THR A 168 -4.25 2.47 -0.43
C THR A 168 -4.48 1.29 0.52
N GLY A 169 -3.54 0.35 0.61
CA GLY A 169 -3.62 -0.79 1.53
C GLY A 169 -3.69 -0.39 3.00
N LEU A 170 -2.90 0.61 3.42
CA LEU A 170 -2.95 1.15 4.78
C LEU A 170 -4.27 1.86 5.07
N LEU A 171 -4.74 2.72 4.17
CA LEU A 171 -6.04 3.40 4.31
C LEU A 171 -7.19 2.40 4.35
N PHE A 172 -7.13 1.39 3.49
CA PHE A 172 -8.11 0.32 3.44
C PHE A 172 -8.15 -0.44 4.76
N PHE A 173 -6.99 -0.86 5.27
CA PHE A 173 -6.87 -1.54 6.56
C PHE A 173 -7.48 -0.69 7.67
N LEU A 174 -7.07 0.58 7.79
CA LEU A 174 -7.59 1.51 8.80
C LEU A 174 -9.08 1.82 8.65
N SER A 175 -9.66 1.65 7.46
CA SER A 175 -11.11 1.79 7.25
C SER A 175 -11.93 0.62 7.83
N THR A 176 -11.28 -0.50 8.17
CA THR A 176 -11.94 -1.74 8.64
C THR A 176 -11.94 -1.82 10.17
N LYS A 177 -12.86 -2.62 10.74
CA LYS A 177 -12.92 -2.85 12.19
C LYS A 177 -11.59 -3.36 12.77
N PRO A 178 -10.91 -4.37 12.17
CA PRO A 178 -9.58 -4.78 12.61
C PRO A 178 -8.53 -3.66 12.57
N GLY A 179 -8.60 -2.76 11.59
CA GLY A 179 -7.67 -1.63 11.51
C GLY A 179 -7.91 -0.57 12.56
N ILE A 180 -9.17 -0.25 12.88
CA ILE A 180 -9.51 0.65 13.99
C ILE A 180 -9.05 0.05 15.33
N LEU A 181 -9.24 -1.26 15.53
CA LEU A 181 -8.73 -1.95 16.73
C LEU A 181 -7.20 -1.93 16.80
N ALA A 182 -6.53 -2.12 15.67
CA ALA A 182 -5.08 -1.99 15.60
C ALA A 182 -4.62 -0.56 15.90
N LEU A 183 -5.40 0.45 15.49
CA LEU A 183 -5.10 1.86 15.80
C LEU A 183 -5.23 2.16 17.29
N GLU A 184 -6.29 1.69 17.95
CA GLU A 184 -6.46 1.83 19.42
C GLU A 184 -5.24 1.30 20.15
N LYS A 185 -4.89 0.03 19.90
CA LYS A 185 -3.71 -0.62 20.49
C LYS A 185 -2.39 0.08 20.13
N ALA A 186 -2.31 0.64 18.93
CA ALA A 186 -1.11 1.34 18.48
C ALA A 186 -0.92 2.70 19.17
N THR A 187 -1.97 3.28 19.75
CA THR A 187 -1.90 4.55 20.50
C THR A 187 -1.61 4.38 21.99
N GLU A 188 -1.58 3.15 22.49
CA GLU A 188 -1.16 2.80 23.86
C GLU A 188 0.35 3.04 24.05
N GLY A 189 0.74 3.46 25.26
CA GLY A 189 2.14 3.66 25.64
C GLY A 189 2.65 5.10 25.48
N ASN A 190 3.98 5.26 25.52
CA ASN A 190 4.66 6.55 25.51
C ASN A 190 4.83 7.11 24.08
N LEU A 191 4.93 8.44 23.98
CA LEU A 191 5.25 9.12 22.73
C LEU A 191 6.60 8.64 22.16
N PHE A 192 6.71 8.67 20.83
CA PHE A 192 7.87 8.15 20.11
C PHE A 192 9.19 8.89 20.39
N PHE A 193 9.16 10.06 21.03
CA PHE A 193 10.34 10.76 21.52
C PHE A 193 11.15 9.96 22.55
N GLY A 194 10.56 8.93 23.18
CA GLY A 194 11.32 7.98 24.00
C GLY A 194 12.40 7.21 23.22
N SER A 195 12.24 7.07 21.90
CA SER A 195 13.25 6.51 21.01
C SER A 195 13.73 7.57 20.04
N TRP A 196 14.93 8.10 20.31
CA TRP A 196 15.58 9.03 19.41
C TRP A 196 15.74 8.45 18.00
N GLN A 197 15.89 7.12 17.86
CA GLN A 197 15.98 6.44 16.56
C GLN A 197 14.68 6.58 15.76
N ILE A 198 13.53 6.32 16.39
CA ILE A 198 12.22 6.45 15.73
C ILE A 198 11.96 7.92 15.42
N ALA A 199 12.13 8.81 16.41
CA ALA A 199 11.93 10.24 16.23
C ALA A 199 12.78 10.82 15.09
N PHE A 200 14.07 10.48 15.05
CA PHE A 200 14.98 10.91 13.99
C PHE A 200 14.56 10.35 12.62
N SER A 201 14.18 9.07 12.55
CA SER A 201 13.75 8.45 11.29
C SER A 201 12.48 9.10 10.72
N LEU A 202 11.48 9.37 11.55
CA LEU A 202 10.24 10.04 11.15
C LEU A 202 10.51 11.47 10.70
N PHE A 203 11.34 12.20 11.45
CA PHE A 203 11.77 13.54 11.07
C PHE A 203 12.49 13.54 9.72
N LEU A 204 13.42 12.60 9.51
CA LEU A 204 14.14 12.46 8.25
C LEU A 204 13.19 12.16 7.09
N PHE A 205 12.24 11.24 7.26
CA PHE A 205 11.26 10.95 6.22
C PHE A 205 10.37 12.15 5.90
N ALA A 206 9.92 12.89 6.92
CA ALA A 206 9.12 14.10 6.73
C ALA A 206 9.91 15.18 5.96
N VAL A 207 11.17 15.44 6.33
CA VAL A 207 12.04 16.42 5.65
C VAL A 207 12.29 16.02 4.20
N ILE A 208 12.65 14.75 3.95
CA ILE A 208 12.88 14.24 2.59
C ILE A 208 11.58 14.34 1.78
N PHE A 209 10.45 13.95 2.35
CA PHE A 209 9.16 13.99 1.67
C PHE A 209 8.78 15.42 1.25
N ILE A 210 8.88 16.38 2.18
CA ILE A 210 8.60 17.79 1.90
C ILE A 210 9.57 18.32 0.82
N GLY A 211 10.85 17.98 0.91
CA GLY A 211 11.86 18.39 -0.06
C GLY A 211 11.57 17.88 -1.47
N ILE A 212 11.27 16.58 -1.63
CA ILE A 212 10.95 15.98 -2.93
C ILE A 212 9.59 16.51 -3.44
N LEU A 213 8.58 16.65 -2.58
CA LEU A 213 7.27 17.16 -2.97
C LEU A 213 7.36 18.60 -3.48
N THR A 214 8.13 19.45 -2.78
CA THR A 214 8.40 20.83 -3.20
C THR A 214 9.17 20.87 -4.53
N TYR A 215 10.17 20.02 -4.69
CA TYR A 215 10.89 19.90 -5.97
C TYR A 215 9.96 19.46 -7.11
N ALA A 216 9.15 18.43 -6.89
CA ALA A 216 8.19 17.92 -7.87
C ALA A 216 7.15 18.97 -8.26
N ALA A 217 6.65 19.75 -7.28
CA ALA A 217 5.76 20.88 -7.50
C ALA A 217 6.43 21.98 -8.34
N SER A 218 7.66 22.37 -8.00
CA SER A 218 8.40 23.41 -8.72
C SER A 218 8.67 23.04 -10.18
N LYS A 219 8.81 21.74 -10.46
CA LYS A 219 9.01 21.19 -11.80
C LYS A 219 7.71 20.79 -12.50
N LYS A 220 6.55 21.05 -11.89
CA LYS A 220 5.21 20.70 -12.43
C LYS A 220 5.11 19.22 -12.85
N LEU A 221 5.81 18.34 -12.13
CA LEU A 221 5.77 16.88 -12.39
C LEU A 221 4.46 16.26 -11.88
N ILE A 222 3.85 16.90 -10.90
CA ILE A 222 2.66 16.43 -10.20
C ILE A 222 1.60 17.53 -10.29
N SER A 223 0.35 17.14 -10.47
CA SER A 223 -0.77 18.09 -10.47
C SER A 223 -0.97 18.71 -9.08
N VAL A 224 -1.57 19.89 -9.01
CA VAL A 224 -1.85 20.57 -7.73
C VAL A 224 -2.73 19.70 -6.84
N PHE A 225 -3.70 18.99 -7.41
CA PHE A 225 -4.59 18.08 -6.65
C PHE A 225 -3.83 16.90 -6.04
N GLU A 226 -2.89 16.30 -6.76
CA GLU A 226 -2.06 15.22 -6.24
C GLU A 226 -1.08 15.69 -5.16
N ILE A 227 -0.55 16.91 -5.28
CA ILE A 227 0.29 17.52 -4.23
C ILE A 227 -0.54 17.71 -2.96
N LEU A 228 -1.74 18.28 -3.08
CA LEU A 228 -2.64 18.48 -1.95
C LEU A 228 -3.05 17.14 -1.32
N ALA A 229 -3.36 16.13 -2.13
CA ALA A 229 -3.69 14.79 -1.63
C ALA A 229 -2.51 14.15 -0.88
N ALA A 230 -1.30 14.19 -1.46
CA ALA A 230 -0.11 13.65 -0.83
C ALA A 230 0.23 14.38 0.48
N ALA A 231 0.09 15.71 0.51
CA ALA A 231 0.29 16.51 1.72
C ALA A 231 -0.76 16.22 2.80
N LEU A 232 -2.04 16.07 2.42
CA LEU A 232 -3.13 15.73 3.32
C LEU A 232 -2.93 14.34 3.93
N LEU A 233 -2.51 13.36 3.13
CA LEU A 233 -2.18 12.01 3.62
C LEU A 233 -0.96 12.02 4.53
N ALA A 234 0.10 12.77 4.18
CA ALA A 234 1.26 12.95 5.04
C ALA A 234 0.88 13.58 6.39
N ALA A 235 -0.01 14.58 6.37
CA ALA A 235 -0.54 15.20 7.58
C ALA A 235 -1.37 14.22 8.41
N LEU A 236 -2.25 13.44 7.79
CA LEU A 236 -3.05 12.39 8.46
C LEU A 236 -2.15 11.39 9.19
N PHE A 237 -1.18 10.79 8.49
CA PHE A 237 -0.26 9.82 9.08
C PHE A 237 0.69 10.45 10.11
N GLY A 238 1.09 11.70 9.89
CA GLY A 238 1.81 12.50 10.87
C GLY A 238 1.01 12.63 12.17
N VAL A 239 -0.26 13.07 12.09
CA VAL A 239 -1.14 13.21 13.26
C VAL A 239 -1.28 11.88 14.01
N ILE A 240 -1.43 10.76 13.30
CA ILE A 240 -1.52 9.41 13.92
C ILE A 240 -0.32 9.11 14.82
N ALA A 241 0.89 9.54 14.45
CA ALA A 241 2.08 9.35 15.28
C ALA A 241 2.04 10.12 16.61
N PHE A 242 1.28 11.22 16.68
CA PHE A 242 1.15 12.10 17.84
C PHE A 242 -0.13 11.88 18.65
N LEU A 243 -1.01 10.97 18.23
CA LEU A 243 -2.27 10.77 18.93
C LEU A 243 -2.06 10.37 20.39
N PRO A 244 -2.79 11.00 21.35
CA PRO A 244 -2.87 10.47 22.70
C PRO A 244 -3.55 9.10 22.66
N GLU A 245 -3.46 8.34 23.76
CA GLU A 245 -4.17 7.07 23.90
C GLU A 245 -5.66 7.27 23.57
N GLN A 246 -6.21 6.43 22.70
CA GLN A 246 -7.58 6.53 22.22
C GLN A 246 -8.41 5.35 22.69
N ASP A 247 -9.54 5.61 23.34
CA ASP A 247 -10.58 4.61 23.56
C ASP A 247 -11.54 4.60 22.35
N LEU A 248 -11.27 3.78 21.33
CA LEU A 248 -12.04 3.74 20.07
C LEU A 248 -13.21 2.74 20.13
N PHE A 249 -13.13 1.72 20.99
CA PHE A 249 -14.23 0.84 21.31
C PHE A 249 -14.81 1.17 22.69
N ALA A 250 -16.12 1.07 22.83
CA ALA A 250 -16.77 1.25 24.12
C ALA A 250 -16.36 0.09 25.03
N LYS A 251 -15.60 0.38 26.09
CA LYS A 251 -15.24 -0.60 27.14
C LYS A 251 -16.53 -1.15 27.75
N LEU A 252 -16.94 -2.34 27.33
CA LEU A 252 -18.02 -3.06 27.98
C LEU A 252 -17.47 -3.56 29.32
N ASN A 253 -18.11 -3.23 30.44
CA ASN A 253 -17.77 -3.81 31.74
C ASN A 253 -18.13 -5.30 31.72
N ILE A 254 -17.20 -6.14 31.24
CA ILE A 254 -17.36 -7.59 31.23
C ILE A 254 -16.98 -8.11 32.62
N ILE A 255 -17.97 -8.40 33.44
CA ILE A 255 -17.81 -9.25 34.62
C ILE A 255 -17.97 -10.70 34.14
N ASN A 256 -16.92 -11.52 34.23
CA ASN A 256 -16.94 -12.98 34.02
C ASN A 256 -17.31 -13.49 32.62
N GLY A 257 -16.92 -12.80 31.55
CA GLY A 257 -16.90 -13.39 30.19
C GLY A 257 -18.27 -13.79 29.60
N MET A 258 -19.38 -13.34 30.20
CA MET A 258 -20.73 -13.54 29.71
C MET A 258 -21.44 -12.19 29.57
N ASP A 259 -21.98 -11.93 28.39
CA ASP A 259 -23.08 -10.96 28.26
C ASP A 259 -24.29 -11.50 29.06
N MET A 260 -25.11 -10.62 29.63
CA MET A 260 -26.29 -10.95 30.45
C MET A 260 -27.32 -11.82 29.70
N ASN A 261 -27.17 -12.00 28.38
CA ASN A 261 -28.00 -12.84 27.53
C ASN A 261 -27.37 -14.21 27.16
N GLY A 262 -26.24 -14.60 27.76
CA GLY A 262 -25.64 -15.94 27.59
C GLY A 262 -25.08 -16.23 26.19
N GLY A 263 -24.82 -15.21 25.38
CA GLY A 263 -24.22 -15.33 24.04
C GLY A 263 -22.70 -15.44 24.07
N PHE A 264 -22.12 -16.20 23.13
CA PHE A 264 -20.67 -16.27 22.92
C PHE A 264 -20.15 -14.89 22.49
N VAL A 265 -19.22 -14.30 23.24
CA VAL A 265 -18.69 -12.94 23.00
C VAL A 265 -17.80 -12.94 21.75
N GLY A 266 -18.42 -12.79 20.59
CA GLY A 266 -17.74 -12.56 19.32
C GLY A 266 -17.76 -11.08 18.96
N PHE A 267 -16.62 -10.39 19.08
CA PHE A 267 -16.30 -9.16 18.34
C PHE A 267 -17.39 -8.07 18.23
N SER A 268 -18.22 -7.83 19.25
CA SER A 268 -19.38 -6.93 19.15
C SER A 268 -19.30 -5.74 20.10
N GLU A 269 -18.10 -5.24 20.41
CA GLU A 269 -18.01 -3.93 21.06
C GLU A 269 -18.42 -2.84 20.06
N PRO A 270 -19.39 -1.98 20.42
CA PRO A 270 -19.74 -0.84 19.60
C PRO A 270 -18.60 0.18 19.61
N LEU A 271 -18.47 0.93 18.52
CA LEU A 271 -17.51 2.02 18.45
C LEU A 271 -17.90 3.13 19.44
N SER A 272 -16.90 3.69 20.12
CA SER A 272 -17.07 4.94 20.87
C SER A 272 -17.29 6.11 19.90
N GLY A 273 -17.63 7.30 20.42
CA GLY A 273 -17.76 8.50 19.58
C GLY A 273 -16.49 8.84 18.79
N SER A 274 -15.30 8.66 19.40
CA SER A 274 -14.01 8.83 18.73
C SER A 274 -13.77 7.71 17.71
N GLY A 275 -14.12 6.47 18.02
CA GLY A 275 -14.06 5.34 17.09
C GLY A 275 -14.88 5.55 15.83
N VAL A 276 -16.12 6.05 15.97
CA VAL A 276 -16.98 6.42 14.84
C VAL A 276 -16.34 7.52 14.00
N LEU A 277 -15.81 8.56 14.64
CA LEU A 277 -15.13 9.66 13.93
C LEU A 277 -13.96 9.16 13.09
N TRP A 278 -13.07 8.33 13.65
CA TRP A 278 -11.93 7.77 12.92
C TRP A 278 -12.38 6.85 11.79
N ALA A 279 -13.37 6.00 12.03
CA ALA A 279 -13.94 5.15 10.99
C ALA A 279 -14.48 5.99 9.82
N VAL A 280 -15.24 7.05 10.09
CA VAL A 280 -15.75 7.95 9.05
C VAL A 280 -14.60 8.60 8.28
N ILE A 281 -13.59 9.14 8.97
CA ILE A 281 -12.41 9.75 8.34
C ILE A 281 -11.74 8.78 7.38
N PHE A 282 -11.39 7.56 7.81
CA PHE A 282 -10.70 6.62 6.93
C PHE A 282 -11.55 6.13 5.77
N ASN A 283 -12.86 5.93 5.97
CA ASN A 283 -13.76 5.53 4.89
C ASN A 283 -13.92 6.65 3.84
N VAL A 284 -14.02 7.90 4.27
CA VAL A 284 -14.10 9.06 3.37
C VAL A 284 -12.78 9.23 2.63
N ILE A 285 -11.64 9.17 3.33
CA ILE A 285 -10.32 9.36 2.73
C ILE A 285 -10.01 8.25 1.71
N VAL A 286 -10.23 6.97 2.05
CA VAL A 286 -9.99 5.87 1.09
C VAL A 286 -10.90 6.01 -0.13
N PHE A 287 -12.16 6.40 0.03
CA PHE A 287 -13.06 6.61 -1.09
C PHE A 287 -12.57 7.72 -2.03
N PHE A 288 -12.20 8.88 -1.49
CA PHE A 288 -11.70 9.99 -2.29
C PHE A 288 -10.30 9.74 -2.87
N GLU A 289 -9.45 8.98 -2.20
CA GLU A 289 -8.15 8.55 -2.72
C GLU A 289 -8.33 7.70 -3.98
N LEU A 290 -9.26 6.73 -3.96
CA LEU A 290 -9.56 5.88 -5.11
C LEU A 290 -10.16 6.65 -6.29
N LEU A 291 -11.08 7.59 -6.02
CA LEU A 291 -11.58 8.50 -7.05
C LEU A 291 -10.46 9.38 -7.61
N GLY A 292 -9.57 9.87 -6.74
CA GLY A 292 -8.39 10.65 -7.10
C GLY A 292 -7.45 9.88 -8.02
N LEU A 293 -7.21 8.58 -7.77
CA LEU A 293 -6.41 7.71 -8.64
C LEU A 293 -7.05 7.55 -10.02
N ILE A 294 -8.36 7.30 -10.10
CA ILE A 294 -9.09 7.19 -11.37
C ILE A 294 -9.02 8.51 -12.15
N PHE A 295 -9.26 9.63 -11.48
CA PHE A 295 -9.23 10.95 -12.09
C PHE A 295 -7.82 11.35 -12.54
N SER A 296 -6.79 11.07 -11.73
CA SER A 296 -5.39 11.29 -12.10
C SER A 296 -5.04 10.47 -13.35
N GLY A 297 -5.41 9.19 -13.39
CA GLY A 297 -5.25 8.34 -14.57
C GLY A 297 -5.94 8.90 -15.81
N TYR A 298 -7.15 9.44 -15.66
CA TYR A 298 -7.85 10.10 -16.77
C TYR A 298 -7.14 11.38 -17.23
N SER A 299 -6.74 12.25 -16.30
CA SER A 299 -6.04 13.50 -16.61
C SER A 299 -4.69 13.27 -17.28
N ARG A 300 -3.98 12.20 -16.89
CA ARG A 300 -2.67 11.81 -17.43
C ARG A 300 -2.78 10.90 -18.66
N ARG A 301 -4.00 10.48 -19.03
CA ARG A 301 -4.26 9.46 -20.08
C ARG A 301 -3.58 8.11 -19.81
N GLU A 302 -3.37 7.79 -18.54
CA GLU A 302 -2.72 6.57 -18.09
C GLU A 302 -3.75 5.51 -17.70
N THR A 303 -4.03 4.60 -18.65
CA THR A 303 -5.03 3.53 -18.45
C THR A 303 -4.67 2.64 -17.25
N TRP A 304 -3.40 2.49 -16.89
CA TRP A 304 -2.99 1.64 -15.77
C TRP A 304 -3.45 2.18 -14.41
N LEU A 305 -3.37 3.49 -14.20
CA LEU A 305 -3.90 4.17 -13.00
C LEU A 305 -5.42 4.02 -12.89
N ILE A 306 -6.13 4.24 -14.01
CA ILE A 306 -7.60 4.09 -14.07
C ILE A 306 -7.99 2.67 -13.66
N ASN A 307 -7.33 1.66 -14.22
CA ASN A 307 -7.63 0.26 -13.91
C ASN A 307 -7.28 -0.10 -12.47
N LEU A 308 -6.18 0.43 -11.93
CA LEU A 308 -5.77 0.17 -10.55
C LEU A 308 -6.76 0.79 -9.55
N GLY A 309 -7.14 2.05 -9.75
CA GLY A 309 -8.14 2.73 -8.92
C GLY A 309 -9.51 2.05 -9.01
N ALA A 310 -9.95 1.65 -10.21
CA ALA A 310 -11.18 0.88 -10.39
C ALA A 310 -11.12 -0.48 -9.67
N LEU A 311 -10.01 -1.22 -9.79
CA LEU A 311 -9.85 -2.50 -9.09
C LEU A 311 -9.98 -2.32 -7.56
N PHE A 312 -9.30 -1.33 -6.99
CA PHE A 312 -9.38 -1.07 -5.56
C PHE A 312 -10.75 -0.57 -5.11
N LEU A 313 -11.43 0.25 -5.92
CA LEU A 313 -12.80 0.68 -5.64
C LEU A 313 -13.76 -0.51 -5.64
N PHE A 314 -13.60 -1.44 -6.58
CA PHE A 314 -14.37 -2.68 -6.62
C PHE A 314 -14.13 -3.52 -5.34
N ILE A 315 -12.87 -3.69 -4.93
CA ILE A 315 -12.51 -4.40 -3.69
C ILE A 315 -13.09 -3.70 -2.46
N LEU A 316 -13.05 -2.37 -2.40
CA LEU A 316 -13.64 -1.59 -1.30
C LEU A 316 -15.13 -1.82 -1.20
N ILE A 317 -15.86 -1.75 -2.33
CA ILE A 317 -17.31 -2.00 -2.35
C ILE A 317 -17.59 -3.43 -1.86
N ILE A 318 -16.82 -4.42 -2.30
CA ILE A 318 -16.97 -5.81 -1.82
C ILE A 318 -16.80 -5.87 -0.31
N VAL A 319 -15.68 -5.39 0.23
CA VAL A 319 -15.40 -5.53 1.67
C VAL A 319 -16.43 -4.79 2.51
N LYS A 320 -16.82 -3.57 2.12
CA LYS A 320 -17.87 -2.81 2.84
C LYS A 320 -19.23 -3.48 2.74
N TYR A 321 -19.53 -4.10 1.60
CA TYR A 321 -20.74 -4.90 1.45
C TYR A 321 -20.74 -6.08 2.42
N PHE A 322 -19.66 -6.86 2.52
CA PHE A 322 -19.57 -7.98 3.47
C PHE A 322 -19.64 -7.49 4.93
N ASP A 323 -18.97 -6.40 5.27
CA ASP A 323 -19.01 -5.81 6.61
C ASP A 323 -20.42 -5.38 7.02
N TRP A 324 -21.22 -4.83 6.11
CA TRP A 324 -22.57 -4.32 6.41
C TRP A 324 -23.67 -5.35 6.24
N PHE A 325 -23.63 -6.19 5.21
CA PHE A 325 -24.77 -7.06 4.91
C PHE A 325 -24.70 -8.39 5.66
N PHE A 326 -23.50 -8.88 6.02
CA PHE A 326 -23.35 -10.19 6.68
C PHE A 326 -23.92 -10.19 8.11
N THR A 327 -24.02 -9.02 8.75
CA THR A 327 -24.50 -8.88 10.12
C THR A 327 -26.02 -8.68 10.21
N PHE A 328 -26.66 -8.14 9.16
CA PHE A 328 -28.04 -7.65 9.26
C PHE A 328 -29.10 -8.47 8.51
N LEU A 329 -28.72 -9.38 7.61
CA LEU A 329 -29.66 -10.11 6.76
C LEU A 329 -29.53 -11.63 6.88
N ASP A 330 -30.65 -12.32 6.69
CA ASP A 330 -30.66 -13.78 6.51
C ASP A 330 -29.69 -14.17 5.39
N LYS A 331 -28.87 -15.20 5.66
CA LYS A 331 -27.75 -15.60 4.79
C LYS A 331 -28.18 -15.80 3.33
N SER A 332 -29.39 -16.30 3.08
CA SER A 332 -29.92 -16.52 1.72
C SER A 332 -30.24 -15.20 0.98
N ILE A 333 -30.86 -14.23 1.67
CA ILE A 333 -31.18 -12.91 1.09
C ILE A 333 -29.88 -12.13 0.85
N PHE A 334 -28.93 -12.25 1.78
CA PHE A 334 -27.57 -11.74 1.63
C PHE A 334 -26.94 -12.20 0.31
N PHE A 335 -26.90 -13.51 0.02
CA PHE A 335 -26.26 -14.02 -1.21
C PHE A 335 -26.93 -13.52 -2.49
N ILE A 336 -28.27 -13.40 -2.51
CA ILE A 336 -29.01 -12.90 -3.68
C ILE A 336 -28.73 -11.41 -3.88
N GLY A 337 -28.80 -10.61 -2.82
CA GLY A 337 -28.48 -9.18 -2.87
C GLY A 337 -27.03 -8.92 -3.29
N ALA A 338 -26.10 -9.74 -2.79
CA ALA A 338 -24.68 -9.67 -3.12
C ALA A 338 -24.46 -9.89 -4.62
N GLY A 339 -25.07 -10.94 -5.17
CA GLY A 339 -24.95 -11.26 -6.60
C GLY A 339 -25.45 -10.13 -7.48
N ILE A 340 -26.62 -9.54 -7.16
CA ILE A 340 -27.20 -8.42 -7.92
C ILE A 340 -26.32 -7.18 -7.82
N LEU A 341 -25.88 -6.82 -6.61
CA LEU A 341 -25.03 -5.65 -6.39
C LEU A 341 -23.69 -5.78 -7.11
N LEU A 342 -23.01 -6.92 -6.98
CA LEU A 342 -21.73 -7.18 -7.64
C LEU A 342 -21.85 -7.11 -9.16
N PHE A 343 -22.94 -7.66 -9.71
CA PHE A 343 -23.22 -7.56 -11.13
C PHE A 343 -23.45 -6.12 -11.57
N ALA A 344 -24.29 -5.36 -10.85
CA ALA A 344 -24.59 -3.98 -11.18
C ALA A 344 -23.34 -3.09 -11.10
N VAL A 345 -22.60 -3.17 -9.99
CA VAL A 345 -21.36 -2.41 -9.77
C VAL A 345 -20.33 -2.77 -10.83
N GLY A 346 -20.08 -4.07 -11.07
CA GLY A 346 -19.15 -4.52 -12.10
C GLY A 346 -19.52 -4.01 -13.50
N TRP A 347 -20.82 -4.03 -13.83
CA TRP A 347 -21.33 -3.51 -15.10
C TRP A 347 -21.16 -2.00 -15.23
N PHE A 348 -21.51 -1.22 -14.20
CA PHE A 348 -21.34 0.24 -14.20
C PHE A 348 -19.86 0.64 -14.27
N MET A 349 -18.99 -0.05 -13.54
CA MET A 349 -17.55 0.19 -13.55
C MET A 349 -16.94 -0.11 -14.93
N GLU A 350 -17.33 -1.21 -15.56
CA GLU A 350 -16.86 -1.54 -16.92
C GLU A 350 -17.39 -0.54 -17.96
N ARG A 351 -18.65 -0.11 -17.83
CA ARG A 351 -19.23 0.92 -18.71
C ARG A 351 -18.50 2.26 -18.56
N GLY A 352 -18.26 2.69 -17.32
CA GLY A 352 -17.49 3.90 -17.02
C GLY A 352 -16.07 3.83 -17.57
N ARG A 353 -15.38 2.70 -17.39
CA ARG A 353 -14.05 2.45 -17.94
C ARG A 353 -14.03 2.56 -19.46
N ARG A 354 -14.97 1.92 -20.16
CA ARG A 354 -15.06 1.96 -21.63
C ARG A 354 -15.29 3.38 -22.14
N TYR A 355 -16.19 4.12 -21.50
CA TYR A 355 -16.45 5.52 -21.85
C TYR A 355 -15.18 6.37 -21.72
N MET A 356 -14.48 6.27 -20.59
CA MET A 356 -13.24 7.02 -20.34
C MET A 356 -12.14 6.68 -21.35
N ILE A 357 -11.94 5.39 -21.67
CA ILE A 357 -10.91 4.95 -22.62
C ILE A 357 -11.27 5.37 -24.05
N SER A 358 -12.54 5.26 -24.45
CA SER A 358 -12.97 5.66 -25.79
C SER A 358 -12.72 7.15 -26.08
N ASN A 359 -12.84 8.00 -25.06
CA ASN A 359 -12.52 9.44 -25.18
C ASN A 359 -11.01 9.69 -25.36
N ILE A 360 -10.16 8.88 -24.72
CA ILE A 360 -8.71 8.95 -24.86
C ILE A 360 -8.31 8.55 -26.29
N GLU A 361 -8.86 7.45 -26.80
CA GLU A 361 -8.58 6.94 -28.16
C GLU A 361 -9.10 7.88 -29.25
N SER A 362 -10.30 8.45 -29.08
CA SER A 362 -10.89 9.40 -30.03
C SER A 362 -10.12 10.74 -30.08
N GLY A 363 -9.56 11.17 -28.96
CA GLY A 363 -8.70 12.36 -28.89
C GLY A 363 -7.30 12.18 -29.50
N ALA A 364 -6.83 10.93 -29.66
CA ALA A 364 -5.55 10.61 -30.30
C ALA A 364 -5.67 10.52 -31.84
N GLN A 365 -6.89 10.44 -32.40
CA GLN A 365 -7.16 10.34 -33.84
C GLN A 365 -7.39 11.69 -34.55
N LYS A 366 -7.13 12.83 -33.91
CA LYS A 366 -7.04 14.13 -34.60
C LYS A 366 -5.58 14.50 -34.87
N PRO A 367 -4.99 14.11 -36.00
CA PRO A 367 -3.92 14.89 -36.60
C PRO A 367 -4.56 16.15 -37.22
N LEU A 368 -4.02 17.32 -36.88
CA LEU A 368 -4.09 18.49 -37.75
C LEU A 368 -2.93 18.42 -38.73
#